data_AF-A0A9D6ZIC8-F1
#
_entry.id   AF-A0A9D6ZIC8-F1
#
_cell.length_a   1.000
_cell.length_b   1.000
_cell.length_c   1.000
_cell.angle_alpha   90.00
_cell.angle_beta   90.00
_cell.angle_gamma   90.00
#
_symmetry.space_group_name_H-M   'P 1'
#
loop_
_entity.id
_entity.type
_entity.pdbx_description
1 polymer ?
#
loop_
_entity_poly.entity_id
_entity_poly.type
_entity_poly.pdbx_seq_one_letter_code
_entity_poly.pdbx_strand_id
1 'polypeptide(L)'
;MKVVPFHVVHRKALPGGYVILRVGGEALECEPGQFVMLRGDWGFSPLLPRPFSLALVEGPDLTILVKVIGEGSKRLAAVQRGDVLLIHGPLGTSFRRVAPDERVLMVGGGVGIAPLLYLAQASRSTAGGGIVCVYGGRSRRDLPMAAELAAAAESVTFVTEDGTAGEKGLASRAMVEHLARAPFDRVVTCGPWAMMATVARLAAEAGLPCEVSLEAMMACGYGICLGCALPATDGGYVYACKDGPVIDAGRIVWGDQPEPSLGTEADKGRRKRGAKTSSAPEAQLPLKGKQATPAPAPSPPAPSPTPPDQKGGKRS
;
A
#
# COMPACT_ATOMS: atom_id res chain seq x y z
N MET A 1 9.16 14.42 -2.56
CA MET A 1 9.42 13.24 -1.70
C MET A 1 10.32 13.67 -0.56
N LYS A 2 9.87 13.52 0.69
CA LYS A 2 10.64 13.87 1.88
C LYS A 2 10.96 12.60 2.67
N VAL A 3 12.13 12.55 3.28
CA VAL A 3 12.49 11.56 4.30
C VAL A 3 12.62 12.34 5.59
N VAL A 4 11.70 12.11 6.52
CA VAL A 4 11.54 12.96 7.71
C VAL A 4 11.52 12.09 8.96
N PRO A 5 12.21 12.51 10.04
CA PRO A 5 12.15 11.83 11.32
C PRO A 5 10.80 12.13 12.00
N PHE A 6 10.20 11.08 12.53
CA PHE A 6 9.01 11.15 13.39
C PHE A 6 9.31 10.44 14.70
N HIS A 7 8.69 10.89 15.78
CA HIS A 7 8.77 10.25 17.08
C HIS A 7 7.52 9.43 17.35
N VAL A 8 7.68 8.25 17.94
CA VAL A 8 6.56 7.45 18.43
C VAL A 8 5.91 8.19 19.61
N VAL A 9 4.70 8.69 19.41
CA VAL A 9 3.90 9.38 20.42
C VAL A 9 3.11 8.37 21.23
N HIS A 10 2.56 7.35 20.59
CA HIS A 10 1.77 6.32 21.25
C HIS A 10 1.98 4.96 20.60
N ARG A 11 1.98 3.92 21.43
CA ARG A 11 2.00 2.52 21.01
C ARG A 11 0.95 1.75 21.80
N LYS A 12 0.12 1.00 21.08
CA LYS A 12 -0.88 0.11 21.67
C LYS A 12 -0.82 -1.26 21.00
N ALA A 13 -0.48 -2.28 21.77
CA ALA A 13 -0.61 -3.65 21.33
C ALA A 13 -2.10 -4.06 21.34
N LEU A 14 -2.51 -4.80 20.32
CA LEU A 14 -3.85 -5.35 20.17
C LEU A 14 -3.78 -6.88 20.09
N PRO A 15 -4.89 -7.59 20.36
CA PRO A 15 -4.99 -9.03 20.11
C PRO A 15 -4.63 -9.38 18.66
N GLY A 16 -4.29 -10.64 18.39
CA GLY A 16 -4.02 -11.10 17.02
C GLY A 16 -2.69 -10.62 16.45
N GLY A 17 -1.80 -10.01 17.24
CA GLY A 17 -0.50 -9.53 16.75
C GLY A 17 -0.58 -8.24 15.96
N TYR A 18 -1.59 -7.41 16.22
CA TYR A 18 -1.67 -6.05 15.70
C TYR A 18 -1.06 -5.06 16.70
N VAL A 19 -0.49 -3.96 16.19
CA VAL A 19 -0.01 -2.83 16.98
C VAL A 19 -0.45 -1.56 16.30
N ILE A 20 -1.03 -0.63 17.06
CA ILE A 20 -1.26 0.74 16.63
C ILE A 20 -0.04 1.57 17.04
N LEU A 21 0.56 2.25 16.08
CA LEU A 21 1.59 3.25 16.29
C LEU A 21 1.04 4.62 15.90
N ARG A 22 1.06 5.57 16.84
CA ARG A 22 0.88 6.99 16.54
C ARG A 22 2.24 7.66 16.56
N VAL A 23 2.58 8.35 15.49
CA VAL A 23 3.87 9.01 15.31
C VAL A 23 3.63 10.48 15.01
N GLY A 24 4.45 11.36 15.58
CA GLY A 24 4.35 12.81 15.42
C GLY A 24 5.66 13.40 14.90
N GLY A 25 5.55 14.42 14.05
CA GLY A 25 6.69 15.02 13.36
C GLY A 25 6.31 16.23 12.53
N GLU A 26 7.05 16.47 11.44
CA GLU A 26 6.67 17.48 10.44
C GLU A 26 5.37 17.05 9.74
N ALA A 27 4.37 17.93 9.71
CA ALA A 27 3.08 17.60 9.09
C ALA A 27 3.24 17.19 7.62
N LEU A 28 2.55 16.10 7.25
CA LEU A 28 2.49 15.58 5.89
C LEU A 28 1.08 15.73 5.34
N GLU A 29 0.96 16.34 4.15
CA GLU A 29 -0.31 16.48 3.44
C GLU A 29 -0.72 15.14 2.81
N CYS A 30 -1.35 14.30 3.62
CA CYS A 30 -1.79 12.97 3.21
C CYS A 30 -3.26 12.97 2.80
N GLU A 31 -3.62 12.14 1.83
CA GLU A 31 -4.99 11.87 1.44
C GLU A 31 -5.37 10.39 1.71
N PRO A 32 -6.65 10.07 1.95
CA PRO A 32 -7.09 8.70 2.21
C PRO A 32 -6.69 7.70 1.12
N GLY A 33 -6.07 6.59 1.50
CA GLY A 33 -5.58 5.57 0.58
C GLY A 33 -4.08 5.68 0.27
N GLN A 34 -3.45 6.83 0.53
CA GLN A 34 -2.00 6.96 0.47
C GLN A 34 -1.31 6.17 1.60
N PHE A 35 -0.02 5.93 1.41
CA PHE A 35 0.82 5.18 2.34
C PHE A 35 2.15 5.89 2.58
N VAL A 36 2.90 5.38 3.56
CA VAL A 36 4.27 5.80 3.84
C VAL A 36 5.19 4.58 3.88
N MET A 37 6.47 4.76 3.53
CA MET A 37 7.49 3.76 3.84
C MET A 37 8.09 4.06 5.21
N LEU A 38 8.10 3.06 6.08
CA LEU A 38 8.49 3.19 7.49
C LEU A 38 9.71 2.34 7.82
N ARG A 39 10.69 2.93 8.51
CA ARG A 39 11.87 2.21 9.02
C ARG A 39 12.37 2.84 10.31
N GLY A 40 12.68 2.00 11.30
CA GLY A 40 13.40 2.45 12.50
C GLY A 40 14.91 2.36 12.31
N ASP A 41 15.65 2.77 13.33
CA ASP A 41 17.11 2.64 13.35
C ASP A 41 17.54 1.20 13.64
N TRP A 42 17.69 0.41 12.59
CA TRP A 42 17.98 -1.03 12.69
C TRP A 42 19.32 -1.43 12.03
N GLY A 43 20.21 -0.47 11.76
CA GLY A 43 21.44 -0.72 11.03
C GLY A 43 21.19 -1.37 9.65
N PHE A 44 21.98 -2.37 9.29
CA PHE A 44 21.95 -2.97 7.95
C PHE A 44 20.89 -4.06 7.74
N SER A 45 20.10 -4.44 8.75
CA SER A 45 19.09 -5.49 8.57
C SER A 45 17.85 -5.29 9.45
N PRO A 46 16.65 -5.20 8.86
CA PRO A 46 16.36 -5.15 7.42
C PRO A 46 16.70 -3.78 6.80
N LEU A 47 17.28 -3.79 5.59
CA LEU A 47 17.66 -2.57 4.85
C LEU A 47 16.45 -1.74 4.41
N LEU A 48 15.49 -2.42 3.77
CA LEU A 48 14.40 -1.74 3.09
C LEU A 48 13.30 -1.33 4.08
N PRO A 49 12.76 -0.09 3.95
CA PRO A 49 11.59 0.32 4.71
C PRO A 49 10.37 -0.50 4.29
N ARG A 50 9.30 -0.41 5.08
CA ARG A 50 8.07 -1.18 4.88
C ARG A 50 6.91 -0.26 4.53
N PRO A 51 6.12 -0.56 3.48
CA PRO A 51 4.94 0.23 3.16
C PRO A 51 3.86 0.01 4.23
N PHE A 52 3.25 1.10 4.70
CA PHE A 52 2.06 1.05 5.54
C PHE A 52 1.08 2.14 5.15
N SER A 53 -0.18 1.74 4.94
CA SER A 53 -1.29 2.65 4.82
C SER A 53 -1.49 3.45 6.12
N LEU A 54 -2.01 4.66 5.97
CA LEU A 54 -2.39 5.51 7.08
C LEU A 54 -3.81 5.17 7.53
N ALA A 55 -3.99 4.98 8.84
CA ALA A 55 -5.31 4.73 9.44
C ALA A 55 -6.02 6.03 9.82
N LEU A 56 -5.27 7.03 10.32
CA LEU A 56 -5.75 8.36 10.67
C LEU A 56 -4.61 9.37 10.49
N VAL A 57 -4.96 10.61 10.17
CA VAL A 57 -4.03 11.75 10.11
C VAL A 57 -4.67 12.91 10.86
N GLU A 58 -4.03 13.36 11.93
CA GLU A 58 -4.53 14.39 12.85
C GLU A 58 -3.47 15.48 13.03
N GLY A 59 -3.54 16.52 12.19
CA GLY A 59 -2.49 17.54 12.14
C GLY A 59 -1.14 16.91 11.77
N PRO A 60 -0.10 17.00 12.63
CA PRO A 60 1.18 16.36 12.36
C PRO A 60 1.22 14.86 12.70
N ASP A 61 0.19 14.33 13.36
CA ASP A 61 0.22 12.96 13.87
C ASP A 61 -0.35 11.97 12.85
N LEU A 62 0.41 10.90 12.60
CA LEU A 62 0.01 9.79 11.74
C LEU A 62 -0.27 8.56 12.59
N THR A 63 -1.41 7.91 12.35
CA THR A 63 -1.74 6.63 12.98
C THR A 63 -1.56 5.50 11.97
N ILE A 64 -0.78 4.49 12.35
CA ILE A 64 -0.39 3.36 11.52
C ILE A 64 -0.78 2.06 12.22
N LEU A 65 -1.46 1.18 11.50
CA LEU A 65 -1.80 -0.16 11.96
C LEU A 65 -0.78 -1.17 11.43
N VAL A 66 -0.08 -1.85 12.32
CA VAL A 66 0.96 -2.84 11.99
C VAL A 66 0.47 -4.23 12.37
N LYS A 67 0.46 -5.17 11.42
CA LYS A 67 0.35 -6.61 11.71
C LYS A 67 1.76 -7.23 11.73
N VAL A 68 2.08 -7.97 12.79
CA VAL A 68 3.36 -8.65 12.93
C VAL A 68 3.39 -9.92 12.10
N ILE A 69 4.03 -9.88 10.93
CA ILE A 69 4.14 -11.00 9.98
C ILE A 69 5.59 -11.37 9.62
N GLY A 70 6.55 -10.48 9.84
CA GLY A 70 7.95 -10.68 9.46
C GLY A 70 8.90 -9.73 10.20
N GLU A 71 10.20 -9.83 9.92
CA GLU A 71 11.25 -9.14 10.69
C GLU A 71 11.05 -7.62 10.80
N GLY A 72 10.77 -6.93 9.68
CA GLY A 72 10.52 -5.48 9.71
C GLY A 72 9.33 -5.10 10.59
N SER A 73 8.21 -5.82 10.46
CA SER A 73 7.02 -5.60 11.30
C SER A 73 7.25 -5.96 12.78
N LYS A 74 8.09 -6.97 13.08
CA LYS A 74 8.48 -7.32 14.45
C LYS A 74 9.25 -6.18 15.11
N ARG A 75 10.19 -5.58 14.39
CA ARG A 75 10.96 -4.42 14.87
C ARG A 75 10.09 -3.20 15.07
N LEU A 76 9.18 -2.90 14.12
CA LEU A 76 8.20 -1.82 14.28
C LEU A 76 7.28 -2.06 15.47
N ALA A 77 6.85 -3.30 15.70
CA ALA A 77 6.03 -3.63 16.86
C ALA A 77 6.80 -3.52 18.19
N ALA A 78 8.13 -3.52 18.19
CA ALA A 78 8.95 -3.46 19.39
C ALA A 78 9.34 -2.03 19.82
N VAL A 79 9.14 -1.02 18.95
CA VAL A 79 9.46 0.38 19.26
C VAL A 79 8.70 0.87 20.49
N GLN A 80 9.26 1.84 21.20
CA GLN A 80 8.68 2.47 22.38
C GLN A 80 8.37 3.93 22.12
N ARG A 81 7.56 4.53 23.00
CA ARG A 81 7.31 5.97 22.96
C ARG A 81 8.64 6.73 23.05
N GLY A 82 8.83 7.71 22.18
CA GLY A 82 10.06 8.50 22.06
C GLY A 82 11.01 8.00 20.97
N ASP A 83 10.93 6.72 20.58
CA ASP A 83 11.77 6.17 19.51
C ASP A 83 11.54 6.92 18.19
N VAL A 84 12.60 7.02 17.40
CA VAL A 84 12.58 7.69 16.09
C VAL A 84 12.30 6.68 14.98
N LEU A 85 11.36 7.03 14.11
CA LEU A 85 11.09 6.34 12.86
C LEU A 85 11.34 7.29 11.70
N LEU A 86 12.00 6.79 10.66
CA LEU A 86 12.13 7.48 9.38
C LEU A 86 10.89 7.19 8.54
N ILE A 87 10.22 8.25 8.12
CA ILE A 87 9.03 8.20 7.27
C ILE A 87 9.39 8.75 5.89
N HIS A 88 9.11 7.95 4.87
CA HIS A 88 9.14 8.39 3.48
C HIS A 88 7.71 8.51 2.98
N GLY A 89 7.27 9.73 2.67
CA GLY A 89 5.97 9.95 2.07
C GLY A 89 5.45 11.38 2.18
N PRO A 90 4.14 11.59 1.94
CA PRO A 90 3.17 10.57 1.50
C PRO A 90 3.51 9.99 0.11
N LEU A 91 3.03 8.78 -0.15
CA LEU A 91 3.25 8.04 -1.41
C LEU A 91 1.95 7.43 -1.93
N GLY A 92 1.93 7.19 -3.24
CA GLY A 92 0.82 6.58 -3.94
C GLY A 92 -0.38 7.50 -4.18
N THR A 93 -1.42 6.90 -4.74
CA THR A 93 -2.72 7.50 -5.07
C THR A 93 -3.70 7.37 -3.90
N SER A 94 -4.76 8.17 -3.95
CA SER A 94 -5.83 8.21 -2.95
C SER A 94 -7.16 7.71 -3.52
N PHE A 95 -8.09 7.37 -2.62
CA PHE A 95 -9.49 7.17 -2.98
C PHE A 95 -10.14 8.48 -3.40
N ARG A 96 -11.12 8.39 -4.30
CA ARG A 96 -12.02 9.52 -4.55
C ARG A 96 -12.76 9.87 -3.27
N ARG A 97 -12.83 11.17 -2.95
CA ARG A 97 -13.60 11.68 -1.80
C ARG A 97 -15.08 11.30 -1.92
N VAL A 98 -15.73 11.04 -0.79
CA VAL A 98 -17.17 10.72 -0.77
C VAL A 98 -17.97 12.01 -0.93
N ALA A 99 -18.79 12.09 -1.97
CA ALA A 99 -19.66 13.24 -2.20
C ALA A 99 -20.85 13.24 -1.21
N PRO A 100 -21.48 14.39 -0.92
CA PRO A 100 -22.51 14.47 0.10
C PRO A 100 -23.73 13.56 -0.07
N ASP A 101 -24.15 13.35 -1.32
CA ASP A 101 -25.31 12.51 -1.66
C ASP A 101 -24.89 11.11 -2.14
N GLU A 102 -23.62 10.73 -1.94
CA GLU A 102 -23.08 9.47 -2.41
C GLU A 102 -23.13 8.39 -1.31
N ARG A 103 -23.66 7.22 -1.65
CA ARG A 103 -23.69 6.04 -0.80
C ARG A 103 -22.62 5.03 -1.22
N VAL A 104 -21.63 4.81 -0.35
CA VAL A 104 -20.46 3.97 -0.61
C VAL A 104 -20.50 2.73 0.27
N LEU A 105 -20.36 1.56 -0.37
CA LEU A 105 -20.16 0.30 0.33
C LEU A 105 -18.66 0.01 0.49
N MET A 106 -18.16 0.05 1.72
CA MET A 106 -16.78 -0.31 2.03
C MET A 106 -16.69 -1.77 2.48
N VAL A 107 -15.80 -2.55 1.89
CA VAL A 107 -15.55 -3.94 2.31
C VAL A 107 -14.08 -4.09 2.73
N GLY A 108 -13.86 -4.21 4.03
CA GLY A 108 -12.53 -4.28 4.64
C GLY A 108 -12.20 -5.66 5.19
N GLY A 109 -10.91 -6.00 5.25
CA GLY A 109 -10.44 -7.27 5.81
C GLY A 109 -9.12 -7.13 6.58
N GLY A 110 -9.09 -7.53 7.85
CA GLY A 110 -7.88 -7.53 8.68
C GLY A 110 -7.16 -6.18 8.72
N VAL A 111 -5.89 -6.14 8.30
CA VAL A 111 -5.07 -4.90 8.29
C VAL A 111 -5.51 -3.89 7.22
N GLY A 112 -6.19 -4.35 6.16
CA GLY A 112 -6.73 -3.50 5.10
C GLY A 112 -7.81 -2.52 5.57
N ILE A 113 -8.22 -2.59 6.85
CA ILE A 113 -9.13 -1.59 7.41
C ILE A 113 -8.49 -0.21 7.55
N ALA A 114 -7.16 -0.12 7.70
CA ALA A 114 -6.47 1.14 7.92
C ALA A 114 -6.82 2.22 6.85
N PRO A 115 -6.60 1.99 5.55
CA PRO A 115 -6.93 3.01 4.54
C PRO A 115 -8.43 3.31 4.43
N LEU A 116 -9.30 2.33 4.74
CA LEU A 116 -10.77 2.52 4.72
C LEU A 116 -11.25 3.36 5.90
N LEU A 117 -10.68 3.14 7.09
CA LEU A 117 -10.96 3.96 8.27
C LEU A 117 -10.57 5.41 8.02
N TYR A 118 -9.43 5.65 7.36
CA TYR A 118 -9.02 7.01 7.03
C TYR A 118 -10.01 7.67 6.07
N LEU A 119 -10.47 6.94 5.04
CA LEU A 119 -11.49 7.45 4.11
C LEU A 119 -12.81 7.77 4.83
N ALA A 120 -13.28 6.87 5.68
CA ALA A 120 -14.50 7.08 6.46
C ALA A 120 -14.38 8.31 7.38
N GLN A 121 -13.27 8.45 8.10
CA GLN A 121 -13.03 9.57 8.99
C GLN A 121 -12.93 10.90 8.24
N ALA A 122 -12.17 10.93 7.13
CA ALA A 122 -11.98 12.14 6.31
C ALA A 122 -13.29 12.59 5.63
N SER A 123 -14.22 11.66 5.43
CA SER A 123 -15.50 11.94 4.78
C SER A 123 -16.63 12.20 5.78
N ARG A 124 -16.40 12.08 7.10
CA ARG A 124 -17.45 12.14 8.12
C ARG A 124 -18.26 13.44 8.09
N SER A 125 -17.60 14.58 7.83
CA SER A 125 -18.27 15.89 7.80
C SER A 125 -19.04 16.16 6.51
N THR A 126 -18.75 15.44 5.43
CA THR A 126 -19.34 15.68 4.11
C THR A 126 -20.32 14.61 3.69
N ALA A 127 -20.13 13.35 4.10
CA ALA A 127 -20.81 12.19 3.52
C ALA A 127 -22.28 12.00 3.95
N GLY A 128 -22.87 12.85 4.80
CA GLY A 128 -24.29 12.75 5.17
C GLY A 128 -24.75 11.41 5.79
N GLY A 129 -23.83 10.49 6.11
CA GLY A 129 -24.14 9.10 6.49
C GLY A 129 -23.90 8.07 5.37
N GLY A 130 -23.59 8.43 4.13
CA GLY A 130 -23.53 7.49 3.00
C GLY A 130 -22.51 6.33 3.08
N ILE A 131 -21.71 6.18 4.13
CA ILE A 131 -20.70 5.11 4.24
C ILE A 131 -21.24 3.94 5.05
N VAL A 132 -21.47 2.82 4.37
CA VAL A 132 -21.82 1.52 4.97
C VAL A 132 -20.63 0.59 4.85
N CYS A 133 -20.27 -0.08 5.94
CA CYS A 133 -19.09 -0.94 5.99
C CYS A 133 -19.47 -2.41 6.24
N VAL A 134 -18.77 -3.31 5.55
CA VAL A 134 -18.62 -4.72 5.94
C VAL A 134 -17.16 -4.92 6.35
N TYR A 135 -16.94 -5.38 7.58
CA TYR A 135 -15.59 -5.62 8.10
C TYR A 135 -15.38 -7.07 8.51
N GLY A 136 -14.56 -7.78 7.74
CA GLY A 136 -14.26 -9.20 7.90
C GLY A 136 -12.94 -9.49 8.63
N GLY A 137 -12.95 -10.53 9.45
CA GLY A 137 -11.76 -11.12 10.06
C GLY A 137 -11.88 -12.64 10.20
N ARG A 138 -10.77 -13.34 10.42
CA ARG A 138 -10.82 -14.78 10.74
C ARG A 138 -11.50 -15.02 12.09
N SER A 139 -11.16 -14.16 13.05
CA SER A 139 -11.73 -14.13 14.40
C SER A 139 -11.93 -12.68 14.86
N ARG A 140 -12.54 -12.50 16.04
CA ARG A 140 -12.62 -11.20 16.72
C ARG A 140 -11.26 -10.52 16.91
N ARG A 141 -10.18 -11.30 16.99
CA ARG A 141 -8.81 -10.78 17.13
C ARG A 141 -8.26 -10.20 15.83
N ASP A 142 -8.92 -10.45 14.71
CA ASP A 142 -8.57 -9.98 13.37
C ASP A 142 -9.48 -8.84 12.91
N LEU A 143 -10.15 -8.17 13.86
CA LEU A 143 -10.91 -6.94 13.67
C LEU A 143 -10.29 -5.75 14.44
N PRO A 144 -9.00 -5.40 14.21
CA PRO A 144 -8.42 -4.20 14.79
C PRO A 144 -9.20 -2.94 14.41
N MET A 145 -9.20 -1.93 15.28
CA MET A 145 -9.84 -0.63 15.05
C MET A 145 -11.35 -0.69 14.77
N ALA A 146 -12.04 -1.76 15.20
CA ALA A 146 -13.47 -1.93 15.00
C ALA A 146 -14.33 -0.81 15.62
N ALA A 147 -13.95 -0.32 16.80
CA ALA A 147 -14.69 0.76 17.47
C ALA A 147 -14.50 2.09 16.75
N GLU A 148 -13.28 2.37 16.31
CA GLU A 148 -12.92 3.56 15.53
C GLU A 148 -13.68 3.59 14.20
N LEU A 149 -13.78 2.44 13.51
CA LEU A 149 -14.58 2.31 12.28
C LEU A 149 -16.07 2.51 12.53
N ALA A 150 -16.62 1.87 13.58
CA ALA A 150 -18.03 2.02 13.94
C ALA A 150 -18.40 3.48 14.27
N ALA A 151 -17.47 4.24 14.83
CA ALA A 151 -17.67 5.65 15.09
C ALA A 151 -17.61 6.52 13.81
N ALA A 152 -16.94 6.06 12.76
CA ALA A 152 -16.66 6.83 11.54
C ALA A 152 -17.64 6.56 10.38
N ALA A 153 -18.30 5.40 10.37
CA ALA A 153 -19.28 5.01 9.36
C ALA A 153 -20.73 5.18 9.85
N GLU A 154 -21.72 5.20 8.93
CA GLU A 154 -23.15 5.15 9.29
C GLU A 154 -23.52 3.82 9.91
N SER A 155 -22.99 2.73 9.33
CA SER A 155 -23.17 1.39 9.88
C SER A 155 -21.99 0.49 9.54
N VAL A 156 -21.76 -0.49 10.41
CA VAL A 156 -20.74 -1.53 10.21
C VAL A 156 -21.33 -2.90 10.50
N THR A 157 -21.25 -3.78 9.52
CA THR A 157 -21.49 -5.22 9.68
C THR A 157 -20.17 -5.90 9.94
N PHE A 158 -19.97 -6.40 11.16
CA PHE A 158 -18.79 -7.20 11.50
C PHE A 158 -19.04 -8.65 11.16
N VAL A 159 -18.07 -9.29 10.50
CA VAL A 159 -18.15 -10.69 10.08
C VAL A 159 -16.89 -11.42 10.52
N THR A 160 -17.05 -12.60 11.12
CA THR A 160 -15.93 -13.48 11.46
C THR A 160 -16.12 -14.88 10.90
N GLU A 161 -15.06 -15.49 10.38
CA GLU A 161 -15.14 -16.86 9.84
C GLU A 161 -15.50 -17.88 10.93
N ASP A 162 -14.96 -17.70 12.13
CA ASP A 162 -15.21 -18.58 13.29
C ASP A 162 -16.47 -18.22 14.10
N GLY A 163 -17.11 -17.07 13.84
CA GLY A 163 -18.28 -16.59 14.56
C GLY A 163 -17.98 -15.99 15.94
N THR A 164 -16.73 -15.67 16.25
CA THR A 164 -16.34 -15.11 17.55
C THR A 164 -16.71 -13.62 17.73
N ALA A 165 -17.12 -12.93 16.67
CA ALA A 165 -17.73 -11.60 16.71
C ALA A 165 -18.63 -11.34 15.50
N GLY A 166 -19.72 -10.61 15.72
CA GLY A 166 -20.67 -10.27 14.66
C GLY A 166 -21.28 -11.52 14.01
N GLU A 167 -21.49 -11.46 12.71
CA GLU A 167 -22.04 -12.57 11.93
C GLU A 167 -20.97 -13.60 11.59
N LYS A 168 -21.36 -14.88 11.57
CA LYS A 168 -20.44 -15.94 11.14
C LYS A 168 -20.44 -16.05 9.61
N GLY A 169 -19.29 -15.90 8.96
CA GLY A 169 -19.17 -16.08 7.52
C GLY A 169 -18.01 -15.33 6.87
N LEU A 170 -18.17 -15.00 5.58
CA LEU A 170 -17.22 -14.24 4.79
C LEU A 170 -17.78 -12.84 4.51
N ALA A 171 -16.89 -11.83 4.47
CA ALA A 171 -17.27 -10.45 4.13
C ALA A 171 -17.97 -10.34 2.76
N SER A 172 -17.58 -11.16 1.79
CA SER A 172 -18.23 -11.21 0.46
C SER A 172 -19.69 -11.63 0.52
N ARG A 173 -20.06 -12.52 1.45
CA ARG A 173 -21.46 -12.90 1.65
C ARG A 173 -22.27 -11.74 2.23
N ALA A 174 -21.75 -11.07 3.26
CA ALA A 174 -22.42 -9.91 3.84
C ALA A 174 -22.55 -8.77 2.80
N MET A 175 -21.57 -8.57 1.92
CA MET A 175 -21.66 -7.64 0.79
C MET A 175 -22.87 -7.94 -0.10
N VAL A 176 -23.10 -9.20 -0.48
CA VAL A 176 -24.27 -9.59 -1.29
C VAL A 176 -25.59 -9.21 -0.60
N GLU A 177 -25.67 -9.42 0.71
CA GLU A 177 -26.86 -9.07 1.48
C GLU A 177 -27.09 -7.55 1.53
N HIS A 178 -26.04 -6.75 1.60
CA HIS A 178 -26.15 -5.28 1.51
C HIS A 178 -26.61 -4.82 0.14
N LEU A 179 -25.99 -5.33 -0.93
CA LEU A 179 -26.35 -5.01 -2.32
C LEU A 179 -27.81 -5.35 -2.64
N ALA A 180 -28.38 -6.38 -1.99
CA ALA A 180 -29.78 -6.75 -2.16
C ALA A 180 -30.76 -5.84 -1.40
N ARG A 181 -30.31 -5.13 -0.37
CA ARG A 181 -31.17 -4.32 0.52
C ARG A 181 -31.26 -2.85 0.12
N ALA A 182 -30.19 -2.29 -0.44
CA ALA A 182 -30.12 -0.87 -0.77
C ALA A 182 -29.19 -0.61 -1.97
N PRO A 183 -29.43 0.45 -2.75
CA PRO A 183 -28.52 0.89 -3.79
C PRO A 183 -27.26 1.53 -3.20
N PHE A 184 -26.16 1.43 -3.94
CA PHE A 184 -24.89 2.10 -3.67
C PHE A 184 -24.37 2.72 -4.96
N ASP A 185 -23.56 3.78 -4.86
CA ASP A 185 -22.97 4.47 -6.01
C ASP A 185 -21.61 3.88 -6.40
N ARG A 186 -20.89 3.30 -5.43
CA ARG A 186 -19.63 2.57 -5.65
C ARG A 186 -19.29 1.64 -4.49
N VAL A 187 -18.32 0.78 -4.76
CA VAL A 187 -17.67 -0.09 -3.78
C VAL A 187 -16.23 0.36 -3.56
N VAL A 188 -15.76 0.29 -2.32
CA VAL A 188 -14.34 0.50 -1.98
C VAL A 188 -13.85 -0.69 -1.16
N THR A 189 -12.69 -1.25 -1.47
CA THR A 189 -12.19 -2.42 -0.74
C THR A 189 -10.69 -2.42 -0.49
N CYS A 190 -10.31 -3.00 0.64
CA CYS A 190 -8.93 -3.28 1.00
C CYS A 190 -8.87 -4.45 1.99
N GLY A 191 -7.99 -5.41 1.75
CA GLY A 191 -7.79 -6.57 2.60
C GLY A 191 -7.13 -7.72 1.85
N PRO A 192 -7.31 -8.98 2.29
CA PRO A 192 -6.74 -10.14 1.62
C PRO A 192 -7.14 -10.17 0.14
N TRP A 193 -6.21 -10.53 -0.75
CA TRP A 193 -6.46 -10.50 -2.19
C TRP A 193 -7.65 -11.31 -2.66
N ALA A 194 -7.84 -12.52 -2.13
CA ALA A 194 -9.00 -13.35 -2.47
C ALA A 194 -10.33 -12.64 -2.11
N MET A 195 -10.34 -11.88 -1.02
CA MET A 195 -11.49 -11.06 -0.64
C MET A 195 -11.67 -9.91 -1.64
N MET A 196 -10.63 -9.14 -1.94
CA MET A 196 -10.71 -8.02 -2.90
C MET A 196 -11.12 -8.48 -4.30
N ALA A 197 -10.59 -9.61 -4.79
CA ALA A 197 -10.97 -10.23 -6.06
C ALA A 197 -12.46 -10.59 -6.09
N THR A 198 -12.97 -11.17 -5.00
CA THR A 198 -14.39 -11.50 -4.87
C THR A 198 -15.25 -10.26 -4.84
N VAL A 199 -14.85 -9.23 -4.08
CA VAL A 199 -15.56 -7.94 -3.99
C VAL A 199 -15.57 -7.22 -5.35
N ALA A 200 -14.44 -7.19 -6.06
CA ALA A 200 -14.33 -6.62 -7.39
C ALA A 200 -15.29 -7.29 -8.39
N ARG A 201 -15.35 -8.64 -8.39
CA ARG A 201 -16.29 -9.40 -9.22
C ARG A 201 -17.75 -9.07 -8.88
N LEU A 202 -18.10 -9.08 -7.59
CA LEU A 202 -19.47 -8.79 -7.14
C LEU A 202 -19.89 -7.34 -7.46
N ALA A 203 -18.98 -6.38 -7.34
CA ALA A 203 -19.23 -5.00 -7.73
C ALA A 203 -19.48 -4.88 -9.24
N ALA A 204 -18.67 -5.56 -10.06
CA ALA A 204 -18.86 -5.59 -11.51
C ALA A 204 -20.19 -6.24 -11.92
N GLU A 205 -20.58 -7.34 -11.27
CA GLU A 205 -21.89 -7.99 -11.47
C GLU A 205 -23.07 -7.09 -11.09
N ALA A 206 -22.88 -6.23 -10.09
CA ALA A 206 -23.85 -5.22 -9.69
C ALA A 206 -23.78 -3.93 -10.54
N GLY A 207 -22.86 -3.83 -11.51
CA GLY A 207 -22.67 -2.63 -12.33
C GLY A 207 -22.10 -1.43 -11.58
N LEU A 208 -21.41 -1.66 -10.45
CA LEU A 208 -20.87 -0.61 -9.59
C LEU A 208 -19.37 -0.38 -9.85
N PRO A 209 -18.92 0.90 -9.94
CA PRO A 209 -17.50 1.22 -9.86
C PRO A 209 -16.87 0.66 -8.58
N CYS A 210 -15.65 0.16 -8.67
CA CYS A 210 -14.95 -0.43 -7.53
C CYS A 210 -13.51 0.08 -7.44
N GLU A 211 -13.19 0.77 -6.35
CA GLU A 211 -11.82 1.14 -6.01
C GLU A 211 -11.21 0.13 -5.05
N VAL A 212 -10.01 -0.34 -5.36
CA VAL A 212 -9.24 -1.27 -4.53
C VAL A 212 -7.98 -0.57 -4.04
N SER A 213 -7.61 -0.79 -2.77
CA SER A 213 -6.28 -0.42 -2.27
C SER A 213 -5.40 -1.67 -2.22
N LEU A 214 -4.44 -1.73 -3.15
CA LEU A 214 -3.61 -2.90 -3.40
C LEU A 214 -2.43 -2.99 -2.45
N GLU A 215 -2.18 -4.20 -1.96
CA GLU A 215 -0.94 -4.56 -1.29
C GLU A 215 -0.01 -5.31 -2.26
N ALA A 216 1.25 -4.86 -2.35
CA ALA A 216 2.29 -5.50 -3.13
C ALA A 216 3.63 -5.38 -2.41
N MET A 217 4.57 -6.24 -2.76
CA MET A 217 5.95 -6.13 -2.26
C MET A 217 6.57 -4.82 -2.77
N MET A 218 7.07 -3.99 -1.85
CA MET A 218 7.72 -2.72 -2.18
C MET A 218 9.13 -2.67 -1.60
N ALA A 219 10.08 -2.21 -2.42
CA ALA A 219 11.43 -1.85 -1.97
C ALA A 219 11.60 -0.33 -1.90
N CYS A 220 11.41 0.37 -3.03
CA CYS A 220 11.55 1.82 -3.09
C CYS A 220 10.31 2.57 -2.59
N GLY A 221 9.10 2.15 -3.02
CA GLY A 221 7.84 2.84 -2.73
C GLY A 221 7.52 4.03 -3.64
N TYR A 222 8.35 4.34 -4.64
CA TYR A 222 8.17 5.51 -5.52
C TYR A 222 8.42 5.22 -7.01
N GLY A 223 8.28 3.95 -7.42
CA GLY A 223 8.15 3.56 -8.84
C GLY A 223 9.45 3.29 -9.60
N ILE A 224 10.61 3.26 -8.94
CA ILE A 224 11.90 3.06 -9.61
C ILE A 224 12.31 1.58 -9.69
N CYS A 225 12.11 0.80 -8.62
CA CYS A 225 12.59 -0.58 -8.57
C CYS A 225 11.71 -1.58 -9.32
N LEU A 226 10.50 -1.17 -9.72
CA LEU A 226 9.48 -2.00 -10.39
C LEU A 226 9.00 -3.26 -9.62
N GLY A 227 9.53 -3.55 -8.43
CA GLY A 227 9.17 -4.72 -7.61
C GLY A 227 7.71 -4.81 -7.14
N CYS A 228 6.92 -3.73 -7.27
CA CYS A 228 5.50 -3.71 -6.92
C CYS A 228 4.57 -3.83 -8.15
N ALA A 229 5.09 -4.42 -9.24
CA ALA A 229 4.32 -4.62 -10.46
C ALA A 229 3.21 -5.65 -10.26
N LEU A 230 2.01 -5.33 -10.75
CA LEU A 230 0.84 -6.19 -10.78
C LEU A 230 0.33 -6.25 -12.22
N PRO A 231 -0.05 -7.43 -12.74
CA PRO A 231 -0.54 -7.54 -14.12
C PRO A 231 -1.82 -6.71 -14.33
N ALA A 232 -1.86 -5.97 -15.44
CA ALA A 232 -2.96 -5.10 -15.81
C ALA A 232 -3.78 -5.70 -16.96
N THR A 233 -5.06 -5.32 -17.05
CA THR A 233 -5.99 -5.84 -18.07
C THR A 233 -5.71 -5.33 -19.49
N ASP A 234 -4.91 -4.27 -19.64
CA ASP A 234 -4.43 -3.75 -20.92
C ASP A 234 -3.21 -4.51 -21.48
N GLY A 235 -2.77 -5.59 -20.82
CA GLY A 235 -1.59 -6.38 -21.17
C GLY A 235 -0.28 -5.83 -20.60
N GLY A 236 -0.33 -4.71 -19.87
CA GLY A 236 0.81 -4.11 -19.19
C GLY A 236 0.90 -4.48 -17.70
N TYR A 237 1.50 -3.57 -16.93
CA TYR A 237 1.62 -3.66 -15.48
C TYR A 237 1.19 -2.35 -14.82
N VAL A 238 0.51 -2.48 -13.70
CA VAL A 238 0.27 -1.41 -12.73
C VAL A 238 1.35 -1.52 -11.65
N TYR A 239 2.02 -0.42 -11.35
CA TYR A 239 2.96 -0.35 -10.23
C TYR A 239 2.27 0.18 -8.99
N ALA A 240 1.96 -0.71 -8.04
CA ALA A 240 1.14 -0.38 -6.86
C ALA A 240 1.62 0.84 -6.06
N CYS A 241 2.93 1.15 -6.04
CA CYS A 241 3.45 2.31 -5.30
C CYS A 241 3.35 3.65 -6.05
N LYS A 242 3.18 3.63 -7.38
CA LYS A 242 3.20 4.81 -8.25
C LYS A 242 1.84 5.05 -8.89
N ASP A 243 1.28 4.01 -9.49
CA ASP A 243 -0.02 4.04 -10.17
C ASP A 243 -1.17 3.72 -9.21
N GLY A 244 -0.83 3.18 -8.04
CA GLY A 244 -1.71 2.87 -6.91
C GLY A 244 -1.21 3.52 -5.61
N PRO A 245 -1.58 2.99 -4.42
CA PRO A 245 -2.21 1.68 -4.23
C PRO A 245 -3.70 1.68 -4.56
N VAL A 246 -4.33 2.86 -4.57
CA VAL A 246 -5.74 2.99 -4.93
C VAL A 246 -5.91 3.04 -6.43
N ILE A 247 -6.67 2.09 -6.97
CA ILE A 247 -6.92 1.97 -8.41
C ILE A 247 -8.32 1.39 -8.66
N ASP A 248 -8.83 1.61 -9.87
CA ASP A 248 -10.00 0.90 -10.38
C ASP A 248 -9.75 -0.62 -10.44
N ALA A 249 -10.65 -1.40 -9.87
CA ALA A 249 -10.53 -2.86 -9.77
C ALA A 249 -10.52 -3.56 -11.13
N GLY A 250 -11.15 -2.98 -12.16
CA GLY A 250 -11.20 -3.50 -13.53
C GLY A 250 -9.88 -3.34 -14.29
N ARG A 251 -8.92 -2.57 -13.75
CA ARG A 251 -7.57 -2.45 -14.32
C ARG A 251 -6.65 -3.61 -13.93
N ILE A 252 -7.04 -4.44 -12.97
CA ILE A 252 -6.20 -5.50 -12.40
C ILE A 252 -6.64 -6.87 -12.92
N VAL A 253 -5.66 -7.71 -13.27
CA VAL A 253 -5.93 -9.13 -13.54
C VAL A 253 -6.02 -9.86 -12.21
N TRP A 254 -7.24 -10.24 -11.84
CA TRP A 254 -7.50 -11.04 -10.64
C TRP A 254 -7.24 -12.53 -10.94
N GLY A 255 -6.19 -13.08 -10.34
CA GLY A 255 -5.85 -14.50 -10.33
C GLY A 255 -5.28 -14.91 -8.98
N ASP A 256 -4.38 -15.89 -8.95
CA ASP A 256 -3.51 -16.06 -7.78
C ASP A 256 -2.72 -14.78 -7.54
N GLN A 257 -2.51 -14.39 -6.27
CA GLN A 257 -1.57 -13.31 -6.04
C GLN A 257 -0.22 -13.68 -6.64
N PRO A 258 0.49 -12.73 -7.27
CA PRO A 258 1.90 -12.94 -7.51
C PRO A 258 2.55 -13.18 -6.14
N GLU A 259 2.84 -14.44 -5.85
CA GLU A 259 3.47 -14.87 -4.61
C GLU A 259 4.72 -14.02 -4.40
N PRO A 260 4.91 -13.40 -3.22
CA PRO A 260 6.21 -12.90 -2.85
C PRO A 260 7.16 -14.09 -2.98
N SER A 261 8.20 -13.99 -3.81
CA SER A 261 9.28 -14.97 -3.84
C SER A 261 10.10 -14.90 -2.55
N LEU A 262 9.45 -15.08 -1.40
CA LEU A 262 10.09 -15.48 -0.16
C LEU A 262 10.51 -16.91 -0.40
N GLY A 263 11.77 -17.11 -0.77
CA GLY A 263 12.35 -18.42 -1.04
C GLY A 263 11.95 -19.42 0.04
N THR A 264 10.98 -20.26 -0.28
CA THR A 264 10.61 -21.40 0.54
C THR A 264 11.73 -22.43 0.43
N GLU A 265 11.84 -23.35 1.40
CA GLU A 265 12.77 -24.48 1.38
C GLU A 265 12.74 -25.27 0.04
N ALA A 266 11.66 -25.17 -0.73
CA ALA A 266 11.53 -25.74 -2.07
C ALA A 266 12.54 -25.16 -3.09
N ASP A 267 13.01 -23.92 -2.94
CA ASP A 267 13.96 -23.28 -3.86
C ASP A 267 15.40 -23.81 -3.69
N LYS A 268 15.76 -24.33 -2.50
CA LYS A 268 17.03 -25.04 -2.28
C LYS A 268 17.12 -26.33 -3.10
N GLY A 269 15.98 -26.98 -3.36
CA GLY A 269 15.90 -28.19 -4.18
C GLY A 269 16.05 -27.94 -5.68
N ARG A 270 15.84 -26.70 -6.14
CA ARG A 270 16.02 -26.33 -7.56
C ARG A 270 17.48 -25.95 -7.86
N ARG A 271 18.16 -25.27 -6.93
CA ARG A 271 19.60 -24.97 -7.06
C ARG A 271 20.51 -26.20 -7.05
N LYS A 272 20.14 -27.28 -6.34
CA LYS A 272 20.91 -28.54 -6.33
C LYS A 272 20.76 -29.38 -7.62
N ARG A 273 19.75 -29.12 -8.45
CA ARG A 273 19.52 -29.86 -9.71
C ARG A 273 20.22 -29.26 -10.94
N GLY A 274 20.77 -28.05 -10.83
CA GLY A 274 21.58 -27.42 -11.89
C GLY A 274 23.08 -27.70 -11.81
N ALA A 275 23.54 -28.42 -10.78
CA ALA A 275 24.96 -28.70 -10.56
C ALA A 275 25.31 -30.16 -10.92
N LYS A 276 24.99 -30.60 -12.14
CA LYS A 276 25.68 -31.74 -12.75
C LYS A 276 25.86 -31.48 -14.24
N THR A 277 27.09 -31.77 -14.67
CA THR A 277 27.63 -31.84 -16.04
C THR A 277 27.84 -30.53 -16.81
N SER A 278 29.06 -30.00 -16.72
CA SER A 278 29.96 -29.94 -17.89
C SER A 278 31.38 -29.57 -17.44
N SER A 279 32.28 -30.54 -17.48
CA SER A 279 33.72 -30.33 -17.44
C SER A 279 34.18 -29.66 -18.75
N ALA A 280 34.85 -28.52 -18.65
CA ALA A 280 35.66 -27.96 -19.73
C ALA A 280 37.05 -27.60 -19.18
N PRO A 281 38.13 -27.79 -19.96
CA PRO A 281 39.49 -27.93 -19.46
C PRO A 281 40.14 -26.60 -19.05
N GLU A 282 41.04 -26.68 -18.08
CA GLU A 282 41.94 -25.60 -17.67
C GLU A 282 42.79 -25.12 -18.85
N ALA A 283 42.68 -23.83 -19.18
CA ALA A 283 43.62 -23.13 -20.04
C ALA A 283 44.39 -22.11 -19.18
N GLN A 284 45.69 -22.36 -19.04
CA GLN A 284 46.66 -21.49 -18.38
C GLN A 284 46.79 -20.15 -19.12
N LEU A 285 46.69 -19.03 -18.41
CA LEU A 285 46.99 -17.69 -18.94
C LEU A 285 48.51 -17.42 -18.85
N PRO A 286 49.17 -16.98 -19.94
CA PRO A 286 50.49 -16.37 -19.84
C PRO A 286 50.37 -14.87 -19.51
N LEU A 287 51.14 -14.45 -18.50
CA LEU A 287 51.47 -13.05 -18.20
C LEU A 287 52.35 -12.46 -19.31
N LYS A 288 51.93 -11.35 -19.93
CA LYS A 288 52.77 -10.22 -20.36
C LYS A 288 51.92 -9.09 -20.97
N GLY A 289 52.16 -7.88 -20.49
CA GLY A 289 51.32 -6.72 -20.76
C GLY A 289 51.59 -6.00 -22.07
N LYS A 290 50.69 -5.06 -22.38
CA LYS A 290 50.92 -3.86 -23.20
C LYS A 290 49.92 -2.79 -22.74
N GLN A 291 50.43 -1.59 -22.50
CA GLN A 291 49.70 -0.40 -22.11
C GLN A 291 48.71 0.00 -23.21
N ALA A 292 47.47 0.32 -22.84
CA ALA A 292 46.49 0.96 -23.72
C ALA A 292 46.38 2.45 -23.35
N THR A 293 46.57 3.30 -24.34
CA THR A 293 46.40 4.77 -24.27
C THR A 293 44.93 5.16 -24.05
N PRO A 294 44.63 6.24 -23.33
CA PRO A 294 43.26 6.68 -23.11
C PRO A 294 42.67 7.36 -24.35
N ALA A 295 41.39 7.07 -24.64
CA ALA A 295 40.60 7.73 -25.67
C ALA A 295 40.28 9.20 -25.28
N PRO A 296 40.18 10.13 -26.25
CA PRO A 296 39.89 11.53 -25.97
C PRO A 296 38.42 11.74 -25.55
N ALA A 297 38.20 12.69 -24.63
CA ALA A 297 36.90 13.07 -24.11
C ALA A 297 36.02 13.81 -25.16
N PRO A 298 34.69 13.67 -25.10
CA PRO A 298 33.78 14.37 -26.00
C PRO A 298 33.65 15.86 -25.64
N SER A 299 33.58 16.71 -26.67
CA SER A 299 33.43 18.17 -26.58
C SER A 299 32.08 18.61 -25.99
N PRO A 300 32.01 19.77 -25.29
CA PRO A 300 30.77 20.27 -24.71
C PRO A 300 29.80 20.84 -25.76
N PRO A 301 28.48 20.81 -25.52
CA PRO A 301 27.47 21.36 -26.42
C PRO A 301 27.48 22.89 -26.45
N ALA A 302 27.14 23.45 -27.62
CA ALA A 302 27.07 24.88 -27.88
C ALA A 302 25.93 25.57 -27.10
N PRO A 303 26.09 26.85 -26.70
CA PRO A 303 25.05 27.60 -25.99
C PRO A 303 23.88 27.96 -26.92
N SER A 304 22.66 27.87 -26.37
CA SER A 304 21.40 28.25 -27.01
C SER A 304 21.26 29.78 -27.14
N PRO A 305 20.58 30.29 -28.19
CA PRO A 305 20.41 31.72 -28.40
C PRO A 305 19.38 32.33 -27.43
N THR A 306 19.76 33.47 -26.83
CA THR A 306 18.93 34.32 -25.97
C THR A 306 17.77 34.96 -26.75
N PRO A 307 16.53 34.97 -26.23
CA PRO A 307 15.43 35.71 -26.84
C PRO A 307 15.61 37.24 -26.67
N PRO A 308 15.15 38.07 -27.63
CA PRO A 308 15.28 39.52 -27.54
C PRO A 308 14.27 40.14 -26.56
N ASP A 309 14.76 41.09 -25.78
CA ASP A 309 13.98 42.02 -24.96
C ASP A 309 12.98 42.83 -25.81
N GLN A 310 11.69 42.79 -25.45
CA GLN A 310 10.74 43.82 -25.84
C GLN A 310 10.30 44.63 -24.62
N LYS A 311 10.96 45.76 -24.43
CA LYS A 311 10.46 46.89 -23.64
C LYS A 311 9.46 47.70 -24.48
N GLY A 312 8.27 47.91 -23.92
CA GLY A 312 7.60 49.22 -23.86
C GLY A 312 6.90 49.75 -25.12
N GLY A 313 5.58 49.92 -25.02
CA GLY A 313 4.83 50.73 -25.98
C GLY A 313 3.35 50.92 -25.61
N LYS A 314 3.07 51.86 -24.70
CA LYS A 314 1.74 52.51 -24.59
C LYS A 314 1.40 53.19 -25.93
N ARG A 315 0.13 53.10 -26.37
CA ARG A 315 -0.67 54.23 -26.88
C ARG A 315 -2.10 53.77 -27.22
N SER A 316 -3.04 54.56 -26.67
CA SER A 316 -4.42 54.82 -27.11
C SER A 316 -5.43 53.68 -27.06
#